data_AF-A0A2N4YPC6-F1
#
_entry.id   AF-A0A2N4YPC6-F1
#
_cell.length_a   1.000
_cell.length_b   1.000
_cell.length_c   1.000
_cell.angle_alpha   90.00
_cell.angle_beta   90.00
_cell.angle_gamma   90.00
#
_symmetry.space_group_name_H-M   'P 1'
#
loop_
_entity.id
_entity.type
_entity.pdbx_description
1 polymer ?
#
loop_
_entity_poly.entity_id
_entity_poly.type
_entity_poly.pdbx_seq_one_letter_code
_entity_poly.pdbx_strand_id
1 'polypeptide(L)'
;MKNQTTLPLTSESLSFQRDNPIHVFGHRNPDSDAICSALVVADWLNYTGRPATPWRLGDITPETRYILNVAGVSQPDLLTADLTDKTVWLVDFTDAEQGPS
;
A
#
# COMPACT_ATOMS: atom_id res chain seq x y z
N MET A 1 -3.63 -32.64 14.94
CA MET A 1 -4.15 -31.38 14.37
C MET A 1 -3.38 -31.11 13.09
N LYS A 2 -4.03 -31.09 11.93
CA LYS A 2 -3.36 -30.88 10.64
C LYS A 2 -3.19 -29.38 10.44
N ASN A 3 -1.95 -28.88 10.45
CA ASN A 3 -1.66 -27.48 10.14
C ASN A 3 -1.96 -27.22 8.66
N GLN A 4 -3.09 -26.59 8.36
CA GLN A 4 -3.49 -26.13 7.03
C GLN A 4 -2.88 -24.75 6.72
N THR A 5 -1.59 -24.54 6.98
CA THR A 5 -0.95 -23.20 6.83
C THR A 5 -0.12 -23.08 5.56
N THR A 6 -0.36 -23.91 4.55
CA THR A 6 0.19 -23.67 3.21
C THR A 6 -0.93 -23.92 2.21
N LEU A 7 -1.66 -22.87 1.85
CA LEU A 7 -2.43 -22.87 0.62
C LEU A 7 -1.43 -23.11 -0.52
N PRO A 8 -1.61 -24.13 -1.37
CA PRO A 8 -0.68 -24.39 -2.45
C PRO A 8 -0.66 -23.16 -3.38
N LEU A 9 0.54 -22.63 -3.64
CA LEU A 9 0.78 -21.58 -4.63
C LEU A 9 0.57 -22.21 -6.02
N THR A 10 -0.68 -22.27 -6.47
CA THR A 10 -1.04 -22.73 -7.81
C THR A 10 -0.72 -21.64 -8.83
N SER A 11 -0.57 -22.01 -10.11
CA SER A 11 -0.39 -21.03 -11.18
C SER A 11 -1.53 -20.02 -11.22
N GLU A 12 -2.75 -20.48 -10.95
CA GLU A 12 -3.97 -19.67 -10.86
C GLU A 12 -3.97 -18.67 -9.70
N SER A 13 -3.51 -19.07 -8.51
CA SER A 13 -3.43 -18.13 -7.37
C SER A 13 -2.30 -17.12 -7.55
N LEU A 14 -1.21 -17.51 -8.21
CA LEU A 14 -0.11 -16.62 -8.56
C LEU A 14 -0.48 -15.62 -9.67
N SER A 15 -1.27 -16.03 -10.67
CA SER A 15 -1.77 -15.11 -11.71
C SER A 15 -2.80 -14.14 -11.13
N PHE A 16 -3.79 -14.64 -10.40
CA PHE A 16 -4.79 -13.80 -9.73
C PHE A 16 -4.15 -12.73 -8.85
N GLN A 17 -3.10 -13.08 -8.11
CA GLN A 17 -2.41 -12.17 -7.22
C GLN A 17 -1.50 -11.16 -7.96
N ARG A 18 -1.00 -11.49 -9.16
CA ARG A 18 -0.34 -10.50 -10.04
C ARG A 18 -1.33 -9.53 -10.66
N ASP A 19 -2.50 -10.03 -11.04
CA ASP A 19 -3.51 -9.25 -11.74
C ASP A 19 -4.34 -8.37 -10.80
N ASN A 20 -4.28 -8.63 -9.48
CA ASN A 20 -4.95 -7.85 -8.45
C ASN A 20 -3.98 -7.39 -7.34
N PRO A 21 -3.16 -6.35 -7.60
CA PRO A 21 -2.22 -5.84 -6.62
C PRO A 21 -2.94 -5.20 -5.43
N ILE A 22 -2.29 -5.25 -4.28
CA ILE A 22 -2.76 -4.64 -3.04
C ILE A 22 -2.47 -3.14 -3.09
N HIS A 23 -3.50 -2.31 -2.93
CA HIS A 23 -3.35 -0.87 -2.84
C HIS A 23 -3.02 -0.49 -1.39
N VAL A 24 -1.81 0.03 -1.16
CA VAL A 24 -1.33 0.41 0.18
C VAL A 24 -1.36 1.92 0.32
N PHE A 25 -2.04 2.46 1.34
CA PHE A 25 -2.12 3.92 1.54
C PHE A 25 -2.43 4.28 3.00
N GLY A 26 -1.99 5.49 3.38
CA GLY A 26 -2.33 6.11 4.66
C GLY A 26 -3.54 7.03 4.57
N HIS A 27 -3.71 7.90 5.56
CA HIS A 27 -4.86 8.81 5.66
C HIS A 27 -4.86 9.90 4.57
N ARG A 28 -6.02 10.55 4.41
CA ARG A 28 -6.34 11.52 3.35
C ARG A 28 -5.44 12.75 3.33
N ASN A 29 -4.94 13.20 4.48
CA ASN A 29 -4.07 14.35 4.59
C ASN A 29 -2.68 13.87 5.04
N PRO A 30 -1.97 13.14 4.17
CA PRO A 30 -0.88 12.26 4.57
C PRO A 30 0.27 13.07 5.16
N ASP A 31 0.73 12.64 6.33
CA ASP A 31 1.97 13.10 6.93
C ASP A 31 3.12 12.16 6.57
N SER A 32 4.26 12.37 7.22
CA SER A 32 5.47 11.61 6.93
C SER A 32 5.32 10.12 7.28
N ASP A 33 4.56 9.77 8.33
CA ASP A 33 4.32 8.36 8.69
C ASP A 33 3.44 7.69 7.64
N ALA A 34 2.28 8.28 7.30
CA ALA A 34 1.39 7.75 6.26
C ALA A 34 2.11 7.42 4.94
N ILE A 35 2.99 8.32 4.45
CA ILE A 35 3.72 8.10 3.20
C ILE A 35 4.84 7.06 3.36
N CYS A 36 5.66 7.17 4.40
CA CYS A 36 6.78 6.25 4.59
C CYS A 36 6.30 4.83 4.88
N SER A 37 5.27 4.70 5.71
CA SER A 37 4.63 3.41 6.02
C SER A 37 4.01 2.79 4.78
N ALA A 38 3.35 3.56 3.90
CA ALA A 38 2.81 3.00 2.65
C ALA A 38 3.90 2.44 1.74
N LEU A 39 5.01 3.17 1.58
CA LEU A 39 6.17 2.73 0.80
C LEU A 39 6.80 1.47 1.37
N VAL A 40 7.10 1.45 2.67
CA VAL A 40 7.77 0.33 3.35
C VAL A 40 6.89 -0.92 3.35
N VAL A 41 5.58 -0.76 3.61
CA VAL A 41 4.66 -1.88 3.58
C VAL A 41 4.53 -2.42 2.16
N ALA A 42 4.38 -1.58 1.14
CA ALA A 42 4.31 -2.07 -0.24
C ALA A 42 5.58 -2.83 -0.65
N ASP A 43 6.77 -2.33 -0.28
CA ASP A 43 8.03 -3.03 -0.52
C ASP A 43 8.09 -4.39 0.20
N TRP A 44 7.72 -4.43 1.48
CA TRP A 44 7.65 -5.67 2.26
C TRP A 44 6.65 -6.68 1.69
N LEU A 45 5.49 -6.22 1.21
CA LEU A 45 4.49 -7.06 0.56
C LEU A 45 5.03 -7.66 -0.74
N ASN A 46 5.67 -6.84 -1.58
CA ASN A 46 6.31 -7.32 -2.80
C ASN A 46 7.41 -8.34 -2.49
N TYR A 47 8.25 -8.08 -1.48
CA TYR A 47 9.28 -8.99 -1.00
C TYR A 47 8.71 -10.34 -0.54
N THR A 48 7.50 -10.35 0.04
CA THR A 48 6.81 -11.56 0.51
C THR A 48 5.92 -12.23 -0.55
N GLY A 49 6.02 -11.81 -1.82
CA GLY A 49 5.26 -12.41 -2.93
C GLY A 49 3.79 -11.99 -3.00
N ARG A 50 3.46 -10.84 -2.42
CA ARG A 50 2.15 -10.19 -2.48
C ARG A 50 2.28 -8.88 -3.24
N PRO A 51 1.99 -8.86 -4.55
CA PRO A 51 2.08 -7.67 -5.38
C PRO A 51 1.31 -6.51 -4.74
N ALA A 52 1.99 -5.39 -4.56
CA ALA A 52 1.46 -4.24 -3.86
C ALA A 52 1.98 -2.94 -4.46
N THR A 53 1.13 -1.92 -4.46
CA THR A 53 1.45 -0.59 -4.97
C THR A 53 1.17 0.44 -3.88
N PRO A 54 2.15 1.27 -3.48
CA PRO A 54 1.93 2.35 -2.53
C PRO A 54 1.24 3.54 -3.22
N TRP A 55 0.33 4.19 -2.51
CA TRP A 55 -0.39 5.36 -2.97
C TRP A 55 -0.44 6.43 -1.87
N ARG A 56 -0.57 7.69 -2.30
CA ARG A 56 -0.95 8.81 -1.43
C ARG A 56 -2.40 9.21 -1.70
N LEU A 57 -3.10 9.66 -0.67
CA LEU A 57 -4.47 10.16 -0.79
C LEU A 57 -4.57 11.70 -0.87
N GLY A 58 -3.44 12.39 -0.72
CA GLY A 58 -3.35 13.84 -0.75
C GLY A 58 -1.95 14.32 -1.12
N ASP A 59 -1.73 15.63 -1.02
CA ASP A 59 -0.43 16.24 -1.26
C ASP A 59 0.55 15.98 -0.12
N ILE A 60 1.81 15.76 -0.47
CA ILE A 60 2.85 15.54 0.54
C ILE A 60 3.30 16.85 1.18
N THR A 61 3.59 16.80 2.48
CA THR A 61 4.12 17.95 3.21
C THR A 61 5.58 18.26 2.80
N PRO A 62 6.10 19.47 3.10
CA PRO A 62 7.52 19.79 2.90
C PRO A 62 8.47 18.87 3.68
N GLU A 63 8.09 18.46 4.89
CA GLU A 63 8.84 17.50 5.70
C GLU A 63 8.94 16.15 4.99
N THR A 64 7.81 15.61 4.55
CA THR A 64 7.77 14.33 3.83
C THR A 64 8.59 14.40 2.54
N ARG A 65 8.50 15.52 1.79
CA ARG A 65 9.33 15.74 0.60
C ARG A 65 10.82 15.75 0.92
N TYR A 66 11.22 16.39 2.02
CA TYR A 66 12.61 16.39 2.47
C TYR A 66 13.10 14.96 2.78
N ILE A 67 12.31 14.19 3.53
CA ILE A 67 12.63 12.80 3.87
C ILE A 67 12.82 11.95 2.61
N LEU A 68 11.88 12.02 1.66
CA LEU A 68 11.95 11.27 0.40
C LEU A 68 13.18 11.65 -0.44
N ASN A 69 13.50 12.95 -0.52
CA ASN A 69 14.68 13.44 -1.24
C ASN A 69 15.98 12.94 -0.61
N VAL A 70 16.08 12.97 0.73
CA VAL A 70 17.25 12.45 1.46
C VAL A 70 17.39 10.94 1.25
N ALA A 71 16.28 10.21 1.24
CA ALA A 71 16.26 8.77 1.01
C ALA A 71 16.48 8.38 -0.47
N GLY A 72 16.39 9.33 -1.41
CA GLY A 72 16.46 9.05 -2.85
C GLY A 72 15.26 8.25 -3.38
N VAL A 73 14.11 8.34 -2.72
CA VAL A 73 12.89 7.59 -3.06
C VAL A 73 11.86 8.51 -3.71
N SER A 74 11.24 8.05 -4.79
CA SER A 74 10.13 8.78 -5.43
C SER A 74 8.88 8.76 -4.55
N GLN A 75 8.16 9.89 -4.49
CA GLN A 75 6.85 9.93 -3.84
C GLN A 75 5.87 8.94 -4.51
N PRO A 76 4.93 8.34 -3.73
CA PRO A 76 3.85 7.55 -4.31
C PRO A 76 2.94 8.36 -5.24
N ASP A 77 2.32 7.68 -6.20
CA ASP A 77 1.30 8.27 -7.06
C ASP A 77 0.04 8.61 -6.27
N LEU A 78 -0.68 9.66 -6.72
CA LEU A 78 -1.97 10.01 -6.14
C LEU A 78 -2.99 8.95 -6.52
N LEU A 79 -3.70 8.40 -5.53
CA LEU A 79 -4.79 7.47 -5.80
C LEU A 79 -5.99 8.22 -6.39
N THR A 80 -6.25 7.99 -7.67
CA THR A 80 -7.43 8.51 -8.37
C THR A 80 -8.34 7.40 -8.91
N ALA A 81 -7.96 6.14 -8.71
CA ALA A 81 -8.71 4.98 -9.18
C ALA A 81 -9.82 4.60 -8.20
N ASP A 82 -10.93 4.08 -8.73
CA ASP A 82 -11.97 3.44 -7.94
C ASP A 82 -11.43 2.18 -7.24
N LEU A 83 -11.69 2.07 -5.94
CA LEU A 83 -11.27 0.96 -5.08
C LEU A 83 -12.32 -0.13 -4.94
N THR A 84 -13.48 -0.02 -5.59
CA THR A 84 -14.52 -1.05 -5.57
C THR A 84 -13.94 -2.40 -6.00
N ASP A 85 -14.15 -3.43 -5.16
CA ASP A 85 -13.61 -4.79 -5.32
C ASP A 85 -12.07 -4.91 -5.36
N LYS A 86 -11.34 -3.87 -4.96
CA LYS A 86 -9.87 -3.90 -4.84
C LYS A 86 -9.44 -4.32 -3.44
N THR A 87 -8.32 -5.04 -3.38
CA THR A 87 -7.68 -5.35 -2.09
C THR A 87 -6.88 -4.13 -1.63
N VAL A 88 -7.16 -3.67 -0.42
CA VAL A 88 -6.48 -2.51 0.17
C VAL A 88 -5.71 -2.91 1.43
N TRP A 89 -4.69 -2.12 1.75
CA TRP A 89 -3.95 -2.21 3.01
C TRP A 89 -3.82 -0.81 3.59
N LEU A 90 -4.43 -0.62 4.76
CA LEU A 90 -4.45 0.67 5.45
C LEU A 90 -3.24 0.76 6.40
N VAL A 91 -2.58 1.93 6.41
CA VAL A 91 -1.52 2.26 7.36
C VAL A 91 -1.86 3.58 8.05
N ASP A 92 -1.46 3.76 9.30
CA ASP A 92 -1.53 5.08 9.98
C ASP A 92 -2.95 5.68 10.16
N PHE A 93 -4.01 4.90 9.97
CA PHE A 93 -5.37 5.29 10.36
C PHE A 93 -6.31 4.09 10.56
N THR A 94 -7.36 4.31 11.35
CA THR A 94 -8.44 3.33 11.59
C THR A 94 -9.83 3.90 11.31
N ASP A 95 -9.99 5.23 11.37
CA ASP A 95 -11.29 5.88 11.20
C ASP A 95 -11.65 6.03 9.73
N ALA A 96 -12.86 5.60 9.35
CA ALA A 96 -13.30 5.61 7.96
C ALA A 96 -13.30 7.03 7.34
N GLU A 97 -13.55 8.06 8.15
CA GLU A 97 -13.56 9.47 7.72
C GLU A 97 -12.18 9.98 7.24
N GLN A 98 -11.10 9.31 7.66
CA GLN A 98 -9.75 9.62 7.24
C GLN A 98 -9.32 8.87 5.97
N GLY A 99 -10.15 7.93 5.51
CA GLY A 99 -9.91 7.13 4.31
C GLY A 99 -10.25 7.83 2.99
N PRO A 100 -10.08 7.11 1.86
CA PRO A 100 -10.52 7.59 0.56
C PRO A 100 -12.06 7.72 0.53
N SER A 101 -12.54 8.76 -0.15
CA SER A 101 -13.97 9.06 -0.33
C SER A 101 -14.63 8.19 -1.39
#